data_AF-A0A8T3PVD7-F1
#
_entry.id   AF-A0A8T3PVD7-F1
#
_cell.length_a   1.000
_cell.length_b   1.000
_cell.length_c   1.000
_cell.angle_alpha   90.00
_cell.angle_beta   90.00
_cell.angle_gamma   90.00
#
_symmetry.space_group_name_H-M   'P 1'
#
loop_
_entity.id
_entity.type
_entity.pdbx_description
1 polymer ?
#
loop_
_entity_poly.entity_id
_entity_poly.type
_entity_poly.pdbx_seq_one_letter_code
_entity_poly.pdbx_strand_id
1 'polypeptide(L)'
;MRLLTRLPWLVTVALVVGIGISQLILTVGDWHLRDAGAYWEAAMRLREGEPLYPVLTDTEASEVYRYAPWLAWAWVPLTLLPREAVHVIWSIVLLVASAAALSPLARRRAWLAVALFLPILVGISAIGNVQPLIVAGVVLGVERRSGPLWIAAGASLKAVPLLLVITYLGRRQWLRALMTLALTGALVAPMLLYDLSSYPTGAGGASMFFDAPLLHGLVVAGGILASVRLAKTRWAWLASSATVALALPRFFVYDLTFLMTSFAEPGLPSRNGPKT
;
A
#
# COMPACT_ATOMS: atom_id res chain seq x y z
N MET A 1 11.91 18.01 -36.64
CA MET A 1 12.40 17.26 -35.46
C MET A 1 11.52 17.36 -34.21
N ARG A 2 10.99 18.53 -33.78
CA ARG A 2 10.17 18.65 -32.54
C ARG A 2 8.83 17.89 -32.54
N LEU A 3 8.27 17.58 -33.71
CA LEU A 3 7.03 16.81 -33.84
C LEU A 3 7.22 15.31 -33.54
N LEU A 4 8.32 14.72 -34.04
CA LEU A 4 8.63 13.30 -33.82
C LEU A 4 8.92 12.98 -32.36
N THR A 5 9.47 13.94 -31.59
CA THR A 5 9.68 13.78 -30.14
C THR A 5 8.40 13.96 -29.31
N ARG A 6 7.37 14.62 -29.85
CA ARG A 6 6.10 14.88 -29.14
C ARG A 6 5.08 13.75 -29.31
N LEU A 7 5.12 13.05 -30.44
CA LEU A 7 4.16 11.99 -30.74
C LEU A 7 4.18 10.85 -29.69
N PRO A 8 5.33 10.28 -29.28
CA PRO A 8 5.36 9.23 -28.27
C PRO A 8 4.79 9.67 -26.92
N TRP A 9 5.06 10.92 -26.52
CA TRP A 9 4.50 11.50 -25.30
C TRP A 9 2.98 11.63 -25.38
N LEU A 10 2.45 12.19 -26.48
CA LEU A 10 1.00 12.33 -26.68
C LEU A 10 0.30 10.97 -26.66
N VAL A 11 0.88 9.96 -27.32
CA VAL A 11 0.38 8.58 -27.30
C VAL A 11 0.38 8.01 -25.88
N THR A 12 1.47 8.20 -25.13
CA THR A 12 1.56 7.73 -23.74
C THR A 12 0.49 8.38 -22.86
N VAL A 13 0.30 9.70 -22.97
CA VAL A 13 -0.73 10.43 -22.22
C VAL A 13 -2.13 9.92 -22.60
N ALA A 14 -2.42 9.78 -23.88
CA ALA A 14 -3.70 9.29 -24.37
C ALA A 14 -4.00 7.86 -23.86
N LEU A 15 -2.99 6.98 -23.86
CA LEU A 15 -3.12 5.62 -23.34
C LEU A 15 -3.38 5.61 -21.83
N VAL A 16 -2.60 6.35 -21.04
CA VAL A 16 -2.78 6.41 -19.58
C VAL A 16 -4.17 6.95 -19.23
N VAL A 17 -4.61 8.02 -19.89
CA VAL A 17 -5.93 8.62 -19.66
C VAL A 17 -7.05 7.69 -20.13
N GLY A 18 -6.93 7.12 -21.33
CA GLY A 18 -7.96 6.22 -21.90
C GLY A 18 -8.14 4.95 -21.07
N ILE A 19 -7.04 4.30 -20.68
CA ILE A 19 -7.07 3.15 -19.77
C ILE A 19 -7.65 3.55 -18.41
N GLY A 20 -7.25 4.71 -17.87
CA GLY A 20 -7.76 5.21 -16.60
C GLY A 20 -9.28 5.44 -16.61
N ILE A 21 -9.81 6.09 -17.64
CA ILE A 21 -11.26 6.30 -17.80
C ILE A 21 -11.99 4.96 -17.91
N SER A 22 -11.49 4.04 -18.74
CA SER A 22 -12.09 2.71 -18.88
C SER A 22 -12.13 1.96 -17.55
N GLN A 23 -11.04 1.99 -16.77
CA GLN A 23 -10.97 1.39 -15.45
C GLN A 23 -11.97 2.02 -14.47
N LEU A 24 -12.13 3.35 -14.48
CA LEU A 24 -13.13 4.02 -13.64
C LEU A 24 -14.55 3.59 -14.00
N ILE A 25 -14.88 3.49 -15.29
CA ILE A 25 -16.21 3.05 -15.74
C ILE A 25 -16.48 1.61 -15.25
N LEU A 26 -15.54 0.70 -15.46
CA LEU A 26 -15.66 -0.69 -15.01
C LEU A 26 -15.78 -0.78 -13.48
N THR A 27 -14.96 -0.01 -12.77
CA THR A 27 -14.94 0.05 -11.30
C THR A 27 -16.27 0.52 -10.72
N VAL A 28 -16.85 1.59 -11.28
CA VAL A 28 -18.14 2.13 -10.82
C VAL A 28 -19.27 1.13 -11.09
N GLY A 29 -19.18 0.37 -12.19
CA GLY A 29 -20.12 -0.69 -12.51
C GLY A 29 -20.02 -1.93 -11.61
N ASP A 30 -18.87 -2.15 -10.94
CA ASP A 30 -18.57 -3.32 -10.11
C ASP A 30 -18.16 -2.92 -8.68
N TRP A 31 -18.94 -2.02 -8.06
CA TRP A 31 -18.68 -1.54 -6.70
C TRP A 31 -19.22 -2.50 -5.64
N HIS A 32 -18.40 -3.46 -5.19
CA HIS A 32 -18.87 -4.59 -4.38
C HIS A 32 -18.28 -4.70 -2.96
N LEU A 33 -17.22 -3.94 -2.62
CA LEU A 33 -16.61 -3.88 -1.27
C LEU A 33 -16.29 -5.27 -0.65
N ARG A 34 -15.79 -6.22 -1.44
CA ARG A 34 -15.55 -7.62 -1.01
C ARG A 34 -14.58 -7.69 0.17
N ASP A 35 -13.51 -6.89 0.14
CA ASP A 35 -12.50 -6.90 1.20
C ASP A 35 -13.04 -6.28 2.51
N ALA A 36 -14.02 -5.36 2.42
CA ALA A 36 -14.70 -4.84 3.60
C ALA A 36 -15.53 -5.93 4.30
N GLY A 37 -16.06 -6.88 3.52
CA GLY A 37 -16.68 -8.09 4.04
C GLY A 37 -15.74 -8.90 4.94
N ALA A 38 -14.48 -9.10 4.51
CA ALA A 38 -13.49 -9.80 5.33
C ALA A 38 -13.24 -9.11 6.69
N TYR A 39 -13.22 -7.77 6.72
CA TYR A 39 -13.08 -7.00 7.96
C TYR A 39 -14.30 -7.11 8.86
N TRP A 40 -15.50 -7.03 8.26
CA TRP A 40 -16.76 -7.19 8.95
C TRP A 40 -16.89 -8.57 9.60
N GLU A 41 -16.68 -9.64 8.84
CA GLU A 41 -16.80 -11.02 9.35
C GLU A 41 -15.74 -11.30 10.43
N ALA A 42 -14.52 -10.77 10.31
CA ALA A 42 -13.51 -10.88 11.36
C ALA A 42 -13.93 -10.19 12.66
N ALA A 43 -14.56 -9.03 12.58
CA ALA A 43 -15.07 -8.31 13.73
C ALA A 43 -16.29 -9.00 14.37
N MET A 44 -17.20 -9.56 13.55
CA MET A 44 -18.33 -10.36 14.01
C MET A 44 -17.86 -11.56 14.82
N ARG A 45 -16.87 -12.31 14.32
CA ARG A 45 -16.26 -13.45 15.02
C ARG A 45 -15.69 -13.06 16.38
N LEU A 46 -14.93 -11.96 16.45
CA LEU A 46 -14.43 -11.45 17.73
C LEU A 46 -15.56 -11.09 18.72
N ARG A 47 -16.66 -10.51 18.22
CA ARG A 47 -17.82 -10.14 19.05
C ARG A 47 -18.56 -11.36 19.59
N GLU A 48 -18.60 -12.44 18.81
CA GLU A 48 -19.29 -13.70 19.15
C GLU A 48 -18.40 -14.67 19.94
N GLY A 49 -17.14 -14.31 20.19
CA GLY A 49 -16.17 -15.16 20.89
C GLY A 49 -15.61 -16.28 20.01
N GLU A 50 -15.76 -16.18 18.70
CA GLU A 50 -15.24 -17.13 17.73
C GLU A 50 -13.75 -16.86 17.39
N PRO A 51 -13.03 -17.86 16.83
CA PRO A 51 -11.66 -17.67 16.39
C PRO A 51 -11.49 -16.56 15.33
N LEU A 52 -10.49 -15.69 15.53
CA LEU A 52 -10.15 -14.63 14.57
C LEU A 52 -9.52 -15.17 13.27
N TYR A 53 -8.87 -16.32 13.31
CA TYR A 53 -8.30 -16.99 12.14
C TYR A 53 -8.90 -18.39 12.07
N PRO A 54 -10.06 -18.57 11.39
CA PRO A 54 -10.73 -19.86 11.34
C PRO A 54 -9.96 -20.82 10.43
N VAL A 55 -10.31 -22.11 10.50
CA VAL A 55 -9.84 -23.09 9.52
C VAL A 55 -10.45 -22.76 8.15
N LEU A 56 -9.61 -22.57 7.15
CA LEU A 56 -10.03 -22.17 5.81
C LEU A 56 -10.18 -23.40 4.92
N THR A 57 -11.31 -23.49 4.20
CA THR A 57 -11.50 -24.47 3.12
C THR A 57 -10.93 -23.97 1.79
N ASP A 58 -10.91 -22.66 1.60
CA ASP A 58 -10.29 -22.00 0.45
C ASP A 58 -9.41 -20.84 0.94
N THR A 59 -8.10 -20.97 0.76
CA THR A 59 -7.12 -19.95 1.16
C THR A 59 -7.07 -18.76 0.20
N GLU A 60 -7.69 -18.85 -0.98
CA GLU A 60 -7.74 -17.79 -1.98
C GLU A 60 -9.00 -16.92 -1.90
N ALA A 61 -9.96 -17.30 -1.05
CA ALA A 61 -11.21 -16.59 -0.95
C ALA A 61 -11.01 -15.13 -0.48
N SER A 62 -11.84 -14.23 -1.01
CA SER A 62 -11.72 -12.78 -0.76
C SER A 62 -12.05 -12.39 0.69
N GLU A 63 -12.84 -13.20 1.35
CA GLU A 63 -13.30 -13.07 2.74
C GLU A 63 -12.24 -13.49 3.76
N VAL A 64 -11.11 -14.03 3.31
CA VAL A 64 -10.02 -14.45 4.20
C VAL A 64 -9.34 -13.25 4.84
N TYR A 65 -9.48 -13.15 6.16
CA TYR A 65 -8.85 -12.11 6.97
C TYR A 65 -7.35 -12.42 7.24
N ARG A 66 -6.45 -11.59 6.68
CA ARG A 66 -4.99 -11.76 6.76
C ARG A 66 -4.25 -10.59 7.45
N TYR A 67 -4.97 -9.83 8.27
CA TYR A 67 -4.46 -8.58 8.84
C TYR A 67 -4.18 -8.74 10.35
N ALA A 68 -3.42 -7.81 10.92
CA ALA A 68 -3.17 -7.80 12.35
C ALA A 68 -4.47 -7.59 13.18
N PRO A 69 -4.62 -8.22 14.37
CA PRO A 69 -5.87 -8.27 15.11
C PRO A 69 -6.46 -6.92 15.47
N TRP A 70 -5.62 -5.90 15.65
CA TRP A 70 -6.08 -4.57 16.01
C TRP A 70 -7.07 -4.00 14.98
N LEU A 71 -6.96 -4.36 13.70
CA LEU A 71 -7.89 -3.90 12.68
C LEU A 71 -9.27 -4.54 12.87
N ALA A 72 -9.35 -5.85 13.15
CA ALA A 72 -10.62 -6.51 13.42
C ALA A 72 -11.26 -5.93 14.70
N TRP A 73 -10.49 -5.71 15.75
CA TRP A 73 -10.96 -5.05 16.97
C TRP A 73 -11.46 -3.63 16.73
N ALA A 74 -10.80 -2.85 15.87
CA ALA A 74 -11.26 -1.52 15.49
C ALA A 74 -12.59 -1.55 14.72
N TRP A 75 -12.91 -2.66 14.04
CA TRP A 75 -14.18 -2.88 13.35
C TRP A 75 -15.30 -3.39 14.27
N VAL A 76 -15.00 -3.96 15.45
CA VAL A 76 -16.02 -4.48 16.38
C VAL A 76 -17.12 -3.46 16.69
N PRO A 77 -16.84 -2.19 17.04
CA PRO A 77 -17.89 -1.20 17.28
C PRO A 77 -18.76 -0.92 16.05
N LEU A 78 -18.20 -1.04 14.84
CA LEU A 78 -18.92 -0.81 13.59
C LEU A 78 -19.97 -1.88 13.32
N THR A 79 -19.77 -3.10 13.84
CA THR A 79 -20.73 -4.20 13.70
C THR A 79 -22.07 -3.96 14.40
N LEU A 80 -22.18 -2.90 15.21
CA LEU A 80 -23.43 -2.46 15.86
C LEU A 80 -24.31 -1.60 14.94
N LEU A 81 -23.78 -1.16 13.79
CA LEU A 81 -24.51 -0.40 12.78
C LEU A 81 -25.02 -1.33 11.67
N PRO A 82 -25.98 -0.90 10.83
CA PRO A 82 -26.33 -1.64 9.62
C PRO A 82 -25.11 -1.83 8.72
N ARG A 83 -24.88 -3.06 8.22
CA ARG A 83 -23.72 -3.41 7.37
C ARG A 83 -23.54 -2.46 6.19
N GLU A 84 -24.63 -2.12 5.52
CA GLU A 84 -24.62 -1.20 4.37
C GLU A 84 -24.15 0.21 4.75
N ALA A 85 -24.52 0.70 5.93
CA ALA A 85 -24.05 2.00 6.40
C ALA A 85 -22.53 1.98 6.63
N VAL A 86 -22.00 0.89 7.21
CA VAL A 86 -20.56 0.73 7.41
C VAL A 86 -19.81 0.62 6.09
N HIS A 87 -20.35 -0.13 5.13
CA HIS A 87 -19.81 -0.22 3.77
C HIS A 87 -19.72 1.15 3.08
N VAL A 88 -20.78 1.98 3.17
CA VAL A 88 -20.77 3.35 2.63
C VAL A 88 -19.74 4.23 3.33
N ILE A 89 -19.69 4.21 4.67
CA ILE A 89 -18.71 4.98 5.44
C ILE A 89 -17.29 4.56 5.06
N TRP A 90 -17.04 3.25 4.98
CA TRP A 90 -15.73 2.72 4.60
C TRP A 90 -15.32 3.14 3.19
N SER A 91 -16.23 3.04 2.22
CA SER A 91 -16.02 3.55 0.86
C SER A 91 -15.62 5.03 0.85
N ILE A 92 -16.34 5.88 1.59
CA ILE A 92 -16.01 7.31 1.71
C ILE A 92 -14.62 7.50 2.32
N VAL A 93 -14.28 6.79 3.39
CA VAL A 93 -12.95 6.83 4.01
C VAL A 93 -11.85 6.47 3.01
N LEU A 94 -12.03 5.42 2.22
CA LEU A 94 -11.06 4.99 1.21
C LEU A 94 -10.92 6.00 0.05
N LEU A 95 -12.02 6.64 -0.38
CA LEU A 95 -11.98 7.70 -1.39
C LEU A 95 -11.27 8.96 -0.87
N VAL A 96 -11.53 9.35 0.39
CA VAL A 96 -10.82 10.46 1.04
C VAL A 96 -9.33 10.13 1.17
N ALA A 97 -8.98 8.92 1.57
CA ALA A 97 -7.59 8.47 1.64
C ALA A 97 -6.91 8.49 0.25
N SER A 98 -7.61 8.05 -0.79
CA SER A 98 -7.16 8.11 -2.18
C SER A 98 -6.84 9.56 -2.61
N ALA A 99 -7.75 10.50 -2.34
CA ALA A 99 -7.54 11.92 -2.62
C ALA A 99 -6.35 12.49 -1.81
N ALA A 100 -6.24 12.12 -0.54
CA ALA A 100 -5.14 12.54 0.32
C ALA A 100 -3.77 12.03 -0.19
N ALA A 101 -3.70 10.77 -0.63
CA ALA A 101 -2.52 10.17 -1.25
C ALA A 101 -2.10 10.88 -2.54
N LEU A 102 -3.06 11.30 -3.37
CA LEU A 102 -2.80 12.03 -4.62
C LEU A 102 -2.40 13.50 -4.40
N SER A 103 -2.70 14.06 -3.23
CA SER A 103 -2.52 15.49 -2.97
C SER A 103 -1.08 16.01 -3.17
N PRO A 104 0.02 15.28 -2.87
CA PRO A 104 1.37 15.76 -3.14
C PRO A 104 1.69 15.78 -4.64
N LEU A 105 1.16 14.83 -5.41
CA LEU A 105 1.34 14.77 -6.86
C LEU A 105 0.62 15.94 -7.54
N ALA A 106 -0.63 16.19 -7.15
CA ALA A 106 -1.43 17.32 -7.64
C ALA A 106 -0.77 18.67 -7.31
N ARG A 107 -0.28 18.86 -6.07
CA ARG A 107 0.44 20.08 -5.66
C ARG A 107 1.72 20.31 -6.47
N ARG A 108 2.39 19.25 -6.91
CA ARG A 108 3.58 19.31 -7.80
C ARG A 108 3.22 19.39 -9.29
N ARG A 109 1.93 19.47 -9.64
CA ARG A 109 1.44 19.43 -11.03
C ARG A 109 1.89 18.18 -11.80
N ALA A 110 2.12 17.07 -11.09
CA ALA A 110 2.48 15.77 -11.68
C ALA A 110 1.24 15.08 -12.26
N TRP A 111 0.52 15.76 -13.14
CA TRP A 111 -0.82 15.35 -13.60
C TRP A 111 -0.85 14.01 -14.31
N LEU A 112 0.23 13.63 -15.01
CA LEU A 112 0.32 12.29 -15.60
C LEU A 112 0.34 11.19 -14.52
N ALA A 113 1.06 11.42 -13.42
CA ALA A 113 1.06 10.48 -12.30
C ALA A 113 -0.30 10.47 -11.59
N VAL A 114 -0.97 11.62 -11.45
CA VAL A 114 -2.36 11.66 -10.94
C VAL A 114 -3.30 10.86 -11.84
N ALA A 115 -3.22 11.04 -13.17
CA ALA A 115 -4.04 10.31 -14.14
C ALA A 115 -3.77 8.80 -14.12
N LEU A 116 -2.53 8.39 -13.82
CA LEU A 116 -2.17 6.98 -13.66
C LEU A 116 -2.72 6.38 -12.36
N PHE A 117 -2.53 7.06 -11.22
CA PHE A 117 -2.83 6.48 -9.90
C PHE A 117 -4.29 6.67 -9.45
N LEU A 118 -4.98 7.73 -9.90
CA LEU A 118 -6.39 7.95 -9.56
C LEU A 118 -7.30 6.76 -9.89
N PRO A 119 -7.35 6.24 -11.13
CA PRO A 119 -8.21 5.12 -11.48
C PRO A 119 -7.88 3.86 -10.66
N ILE A 120 -6.59 3.62 -10.42
CA ILE A 120 -6.11 2.49 -9.61
C ILE A 120 -6.64 2.63 -8.17
N LEU A 121 -6.47 3.79 -7.53
CA LEU A 121 -6.92 4.04 -6.15
C LEU A 121 -8.44 3.98 -5.99
N VAL A 122 -9.20 4.46 -6.99
CA VAL A 122 -10.67 4.32 -7.00
C VAL A 122 -11.07 2.85 -7.15
N GLY A 123 -10.42 2.09 -8.05
CA GLY A 123 -10.60 0.64 -8.19
C GLY A 123 -10.42 -0.12 -6.89
N ILE A 124 -9.32 0.14 -6.19
CA ILE A 124 -9.05 -0.44 -4.88
C ILE A 124 -10.12 -0.06 -3.84
N SER A 125 -10.58 1.19 -3.88
CA SER A 125 -11.62 1.69 -2.97
C SER A 125 -12.97 0.99 -3.21
N ALA A 126 -13.29 0.68 -4.47
CA ALA A 126 -14.50 -0.06 -4.84
C ALA A 126 -14.50 -1.51 -4.36
N ILE A 127 -13.32 -2.13 -4.32
CA ILE A 127 -13.12 -3.47 -3.75
C ILE A 127 -13.17 -3.43 -2.21
N GLY A 128 -12.97 -2.26 -1.59
CA GLY A 128 -13.00 -2.08 -0.14
C GLY A 128 -11.67 -2.37 0.55
N ASN A 129 -10.56 -2.45 -0.20
CA ASN A 129 -9.25 -2.79 0.37
C ASN A 129 -8.66 -1.61 1.17
N VAL A 130 -8.00 -1.87 2.29
CA VAL A 130 -7.35 -0.86 3.15
C VAL A 130 -6.14 -0.15 2.51
N GLN A 131 -5.65 -0.62 1.35
CA GLN A 131 -4.48 -0.08 0.65
C GLN A 131 -4.48 1.46 0.47
N PRO A 132 -5.57 2.17 0.12
CA PRO A 132 -5.56 3.62 -0.03
C PRO A 132 -5.21 4.34 1.28
N LEU A 133 -5.64 3.81 2.43
CA LEU A 133 -5.26 4.33 3.75
C LEU A 133 -3.78 4.11 4.04
N ILE A 134 -3.25 2.91 3.73
CA ILE A 134 -1.83 2.60 3.87
C ILE A 134 -1.00 3.58 3.03
N VAL A 135 -1.34 3.72 1.73
CA VAL A 135 -0.63 4.58 0.78
C VAL A 135 -0.70 6.04 1.21
N ALA A 136 -1.87 6.55 1.62
CA ALA A 136 -2.01 7.90 2.13
C ALA A 136 -1.13 8.15 3.37
N GLY A 137 -1.16 7.22 4.33
CA GLY A 137 -0.34 7.29 5.54
C GLY A 137 1.15 7.35 5.24
N VAL A 138 1.66 6.48 4.36
CA VAL A 138 3.09 6.48 4.02
C VAL A 138 3.46 7.70 3.17
N VAL A 139 2.71 8.04 2.12
CA VAL A 139 2.99 9.18 1.24
C VAL A 139 3.02 10.51 2.02
N LEU A 140 2.10 10.70 2.96
CA LEU A 140 2.02 11.93 3.75
C LEU A 140 2.93 11.92 4.98
N GLY A 141 3.29 10.73 5.46
CA GLY A 141 3.87 10.53 6.78
C GLY A 141 5.34 10.13 6.82
N VAL A 142 5.89 9.46 5.80
CA VAL A 142 7.22 8.81 5.90
C VAL A 142 8.37 9.77 6.20
N GLU A 143 8.28 11.02 5.76
CA GLU A 143 9.30 12.05 6.05
C GLU A 143 9.07 12.80 7.36
N ARG A 144 7.90 12.66 7.99
CA ARG A 144 7.57 13.34 9.25
C ARG A 144 8.13 12.57 10.45
N ARG A 145 8.19 13.22 11.62
CA ARG A 145 8.55 12.54 12.88
C ARG A 145 7.70 11.28 13.15
N SER A 146 6.44 11.28 12.72
CA SER A 146 5.51 10.15 12.79
C SER A 146 5.75 9.05 11.73
N GLY A 147 6.71 9.20 10.83
CA GLY A 147 6.98 8.25 9.74
C GLY A 147 7.10 6.79 10.17
N PRO A 148 7.80 6.46 11.28
CA PRO A 148 7.85 5.10 11.81
C PRO A 148 6.46 4.50 12.10
N LEU A 149 5.52 5.29 12.63
CA LEU A 149 4.17 4.85 12.92
C LEU A 149 3.40 4.49 11.64
N TRP A 150 3.51 5.31 10.60
CA TRP A 150 2.79 5.07 9.33
C TRP A 150 3.32 3.85 8.58
N ILE A 151 4.65 3.65 8.58
CA ILE A 151 5.25 2.43 8.03
C ILE A 151 4.83 1.22 8.86
N ALA A 152 4.82 1.31 10.19
CA ALA A 152 4.44 0.21 11.07
C ALA A 152 2.96 -0.18 10.94
N ALA A 153 2.05 0.80 10.90
CA ALA A 153 0.63 0.57 10.67
C ALA A 153 0.42 -0.11 9.30
N GLY A 154 1.05 0.40 8.24
CA GLY A 154 1.05 -0.24 6.92
C GLY A 154 1.58 -1.66 6.96
N ALA A 155 2.74 -1.88 7.59
CA ALA A 155 3.40 -3.18 7.72
C ALA A 155 2.55 -4.21 8.49
N SER A 156 1.80 -3.77 9.50
CA SER A 156 0.90 -4.64 10.27
C SER A 156 -0.34 -5.07 9.49
N LEU A 157 -0.69 -4.34 8.43
CA LEU A 157 -1.81 -4.67 7.54
C LEU A 157 -1.33 -5.42 6.29
N LYS A 158 -0.17 -5.04 5.76
CA LYS A 158 0.52 -5.73 4.66
C LYS A 158 2.00 -5.70 4.98
N ALA A 159 2.65 -6.85 5.11
CA ALA A 159 4.05 -6.92 5.58
C ALA A 159 5.03 -6.06 4.76
N VAL A 160 4.80 -5.93 3.46
CA VAL A 160 5.77 -5.41 2.48
C VAL A 160 6.16 -3.93 2.68
N PRO A 161 5.25 -3.01 3.05
CA PRO A 161 5.59 -1.67 3.52
C PRO A 161 6.75 -1.60 4.52
N LEU A 162 7.02 -2.65 5.30
CA LEU A 162 8.16 -2.68 6.22
C LEU A 162 9.50 -2.40 5.52
N LEU A 163 9.65 -2.78 4.25
CA LEU A 163 10.87 -2.54 3.47
C LEU A 163 11.18 -1.04 3.28
N LEU A 164 10.21 -0.15 3.48
CA LEU A 164 10.47 1.30 3.51
C LEU A 164 11.45 1.70 4.63
N VAL A 165 11.61 0.88 5.67
CA VAL A 165 12.61 1.06 6.74
C VAL A 165 14.05 1.10 6.21
N ILE A 166 14.31 0.49 5.04
CA ILE A 166 15.63 0.48 4.40
C ILE A 166 16.11 1.90 4.12
N THR A 167 15.21 2.82 3.76
CA THR A 167 15.57 4.24 3.59
C THR A 167 16.08 4.84 4.90
N TYR A 168 15.44 4.54 6.05
CA TYR A 168 15.93 5.00 7.35
C TYR A 168 17.30 4.40 7.69
N LEU A 169 17.48 3.09 7.45
CA LEU A 169 18.76 2.41 7.68
C LEU A 169 19.88 3.00 6.81
N GLY A 170 19.66 3.16 5.51
CA GLY A 170 20.64 3.75 4.60
C GLY A 170 20.94 5.23 4.89
N ARG A 171 19.99 5.97 5.47
CA ARG A 171 20.19 7.33 6.01
C ARG A 171 20.82 7.34 7.40
N ARG A 172 21.11 6.18 8.01
CA ARG A 172 21.62 6.02 9.39
C ARG A 172 20.67 6.59 10.45
N GLN A 173 19.36 6.60 10.19
CA GLN A 173 18.32 7.03 11.13
C GLN A 173 17.91 5.86 12.03
N TRP A 174 18.85 5.34 12.81
CA TRP A 174 18.69 4.10 13.58
C TRP A 174 17.49 4.10 14.52
N LEU A 175 17.25 5.22 15.21
CA LEU A 175 16.10 5.34 16.11
C LEU A 175 14.78 5.20 15.35
N ARG A 176 14.63 5.82 14.17
CA ARG A 176 13.41 5.70 13.35
C ARG A 176 13.23 4.27 12.84
N ALA A 177 14.32 3.61 12.43
CA ALA A 177 14.28 2.22 12.00
C ALA A 177 13.87 1.28 13.16
N LEU A 178 14.49 1.44 14.33
CA LEU A 178 14.14 0.69 15.54
C LEU A 178 12.69 0.93 15.94
N MET A 179 12.23 2.18 15.95
CA MET A 179 10.83 2.52 16.24
C MET A 179 9.88 1.85 15.24
N THR A 180 10.17 1.86 13.94
CA THR A 180 9.34 1.17 12.94
C THR A 180 9.24 -0.31 13.28
N LEU A 181 10.38 -0.98 13.51
CA LEU A 181 10.41 -2.41 13.81
C LEU A 181 9.66 -2.75 15.11
N ALA A 182 9.89 -1.97 16.17
CA ALA A 182 9.24 -2.15 17.46
C ALA A 182 7.73 -1.92 17.37
N LEU A 183 7.27 -0.88 16.67
CA LEU A 183 5.85 -0.61 16.47
C LEU A 183 5.18 -1.67 15.59
N THR A 184 5.83 -2.13 14.52
CA THR A 184 5.32 -3.24 13.71
C THR A 184 5.19 -4.50 14.56
N GLY A 185 6.23 -4.82 15.33
CA GLY A 185 6.22 -5.92 16.29
C GLY A 185 5.07 -5.80 17.28
N ALA A 186 4.87 -4.64 17.89
CA ALA A 186 3.77 -4.41 18.84
C ALA A 186 2.38 -4.54 18.21
N LEU A 187 2.20 -4.10 16.97
CA LEU A 187 0.91 -4.20 16.26
C LEU A 187 0.61 -5.63 15.78
N VAL A 188 1.64 -6.41 15.44
CA VAL A 188 1.51 -7.78 14.90
C VAL A 188 1.56 -8.84 16.00
N ALA A 189 2.33 -8.64 17.08
CA ALA A 189 2.49 -9.61 18.16
C ALA A 189 1.19 -10.16 18.75
N PRO A 190 0.07 -9.40 18.86
CA PRO A 190 -1.21 -9.95 19.30
C PRO A 190 -1.72 -11.11 18.44
N MET A 191 -1.25 -11.29 17.20
CA MET A 191 -1.55 -12.49 16.39
C MET A 191 -1.17 -13.78 17.11
N LEU A 192 -0.10 -13.76 17.92
CA LEU A 192 0.40 -14.93 18.66
C LEU A 192 -0.53 -15.37 19.80
N LEU A 193 -1.56 -14.58 20.12
CA LEU A 193 -2.59 -14.94 21.09
C LEU A 193 -3.75 -15.73 20.47
N TYR A 194 -3.74 -15.92 19.16
CA TYR A 194 -4.75 -16.66 18.41
C TYR A 194 -4.17 -17.97 17.87
N ASP A 195 -5.05 -18.92 17.52
CA ASP A 195 -4.64 -20.10 16.77
C ASP A 195 -4.26 -19.69 15.34
N LEU A 196 -3.01 -19.96 14.96
CA LEU A 196 -2.44 -19.66 13.65
C LEU A 196 -2.16 -20.93 12.85
N SER A 197 -2.57 -22.10 13.32
CA SER A 197 -2.31 -23.40 12.67
C SER A 197 -2.88 -23.49 11.25
N SER A 198 -3.97 -22.79 10.97
CA SER A 198 -4.61 -22.67 9.65
C SER A 198 -4.34 -21.33 8.95
N TYR A 199 -3.41 -20.51 9.46
CA TYR A 199 -3.16 -19.19 8.89
C TYR A 199 -2.54 -19.31 7.48
N PRO A 200 -3.10 -18.65 6.45
CA PRO A 200 -2.61 -18.79 5.09
C PRO A 200 -1.25 -18.08 4.93
N THR A 201 -0.20 -18.86 4.65
CA THR A 201 1.16 -18.36 4.40
C THR A 201 1.53 -18.33 2.92
N GLY A 202 0.71 -18.95 2.06
CA GLY A 202 0.92 -18.98 0.61
C GLY A 202 0.60 -17.65 -0.06
N ALA A 203 1.29 -17.36 -1.15
CA ALA A 203 1.04 -16.20 -2.01
C ALA A 203 -0.14 -16.41 -2.97
N GLY A 204 -0.69 -17.62 -3.04
CA GLY A 204 -1.74 -18.00 -3.98
C GLY A 204 -1.27 -18.16 -5.42
N GLY A 205 -2.22 -18.42 -6.32
CA GLY A 205 -1.94 -18.75 -7.73
C GLY A 205 -1.41 -17.61 -8.61
N ALA A 206 -1.32 -16.39 -8.09
CA ALA A 206 -0.84 -15.22 -8.85
C ALA A 206 0.56 -14.75 -8.40
N SER A 207 1.37 -15.66 -7.86
CA SER A 207 2.75 -15.33 -7.50
C SER A 207 3.58 -15.03 -8.75
N MET A 208 4.13 -13.83 -8.85
CA MET A 208 5.23 -13.55 -9.75
C MET A 208 6.40 -14.44 -9.36
N PHE A 209 7.03 -15.07 -10.35
CA PHE A 209 8.20 -15.94 -10.15
C PHE A 209 7.96 -17.16 -9.23
N PHE A 210 6.73 -17.68 -9.17
CA PHE A 210 6.45 -18.94 -8.45
C PHE A 210 7.43 -20.06 -8.86
N ASP A 211 7.69 -20.17 -10.16
CA ASP A 211 8.59 -21.17 -10.74
C ASP A 211 10.09 -20.80 -10.62
N ALA A 212 10.41 -19.61 -10.14
CA ALA A 212 11.78 -19.10 -10.07
C ALA A 212 12.06 -18.34 -8.74
N PRO A 213 11.92 -18.99 -7.57
CA PRO A 213 12.10 -18.35 -6.26
C PRO A 213 13.50 -17.77 -6.08
N LEU A 214 14.53 -18.41 -6.67
CA LEU A 214 15.90 -17.88 -6.64
C LEU A 214 16.01 -16.55 -7.38
N LEU A 215 15.39 -16.44 -8.56
CA LEU A 215 15.38 -15.19 -9.34
C LEU A 215 14.62 -14.10 -8.59
N HIS A 216 13.49 -14.42 -7.96
CA HIS A 216 12.76 -13.49 -7.11
C HIS A 216 13.62 -12.97 -5.96
N GLY A 217 14.29 -13.88 -5.23
CA GLY A 217 15.21 -13.52 -4.16
C GLY A 217 16.35 -12.60 -4.63
N LEU A 218 16.93 -12.86 -5.81
CA LEU A 218 17.97 -12.01 -6.41
C LEU A 218 17.44 -10.62 -6.77
N VAL A 219 16.23 -10.52 -7.33
CA VAL A 219 15.58 -9.23 -7.65
C VAL A 219 15.32 -8.44 -6.38
N VAL A 220 14.79 -9.07 -5.33
CA VAL A 220 14.55 -8.43 -4.03
C VAL A 220 15.85 -7.98 -3.38
N ALA A 221 16.88 -8.83 -3.35
CA ALA A 221 18.20 -8.48 -2.83
C ALA A 221 18.82 -7.29 -3.59
N GLY A 222 18.74 -7.29 -4.92
CA GLY A 222 19.17 -6.19 -5.77
C GLY A 222 18.42 -4.88 -5.45
N GLY A 223 17.11 -4.95 -5.26
CA GLY A 223 16.29 -3.81 -4.84
C GLY A 223 16.69 -3.26 -3.46
N ILE A 224 16.93 -4.13 -2.48
CA ILE A 224 17.42 -3.75 -1.15
C ILE A 224 18.77 -3.03 -1.25
N LEU A 225 19.73 -3.60 -1.99
CA LEU A 225 21.05 -3.00 -2.19
C LEU A 225 20.96 -1.64 -2.87
N ALA A 226 20.14 -1.53 -3.92
CA ALA A 226 19.89 -0.26 -4.61
C ALA A 226 19.26 0.77 -3.66
N SER A 227 18.31 0.36 -2.83
CA SER A 227 17.67 1.21 -1.81
C SER A 227 18.66 1.74 -0.79
N VAL A 228 19.53 0.89 -0.24
CA VAL A 228 20.59 1.31 0.68
C VAL A 228 21.55 2.29 0.00
N ARG A 229 21.99 1.97 -1.23
CA ARG A 229 22.93 2.79 -2.00
C ARG A 229 22.37 4.18 -2.34
N LEU A 230 21.07 4.26 -2.61
CA LEU A 230 20.35 5.48 -3.01
C LEU A 230 19.69 6.21 -1.83
N ALA A 231 19.72 5.67 -0.62
CA ALA A 231 19.02 6.21 0.56
C ALA A 231 19.38 7.68 0.89
N LYS A 232 20.59 8.11 0.56
CA LYS A 232 21.08 9.49 0.79
C LYS A 232 20.87 10.42 -0.41
N THR A 233 20.15 9.97 -1.43
CA THR A 233 19.88 10.73 -2.65
C THR A 233 18.39 11.07 -2.74
N ARG A 234 18.03 11.92 -3.71
CA ARG A 234 16.63 12.22 -4.06
C ARG A 234 15.82 11.01 -4.54
N TRP A 235 16.49 9.87 -4.78
CA TRP A 235 15.87 8.64 -5.27
C TRP A 235 15.60 7.63 -4.15
N ALA A 236 15.86 7.98 -2.89
CA ALA A 236 15.74 7.08 -1.74
C ALA A 236 14.38 6.38 -1.68
N TRP A 237 13.30 7.17 -1.65
CA TRP A 237 11.94 6.63 -1.57
C TRP A 237 11.51 5.92 -2.83
N LEU A 238 11.94 6.38 -4.01
CA LEU A 238 11.64 5.68 -5.26
C LEU A 238 12.24 4.27 -5.25
N ALA A 239 13.51 4.14 -4.85
CA ALA A 239 14.20 2.86 -4.78
C ALA A 239 13.54 1.92 -3.75
N SER A 240 13.22 2.43 -2.55
CA SER A 240 12.55 1.62 -1.52
C SER A 240 11.14 1.23 -1.91
N SER A 241 10.34 2.12 -2.51
CA SER A 241 9.01 1.79 -3.02
C SER A 241 9.04 0.80 -4.18
N ALA A 242 10.00 0.91 -5.08
CA ALA A 242 10.19 -0.09 -6.14
C ALA A 242 10.55 -1.45 -5.53
N THR A 243 11.38 -1.47 -4.49
CA THR A 243 11.71 -2.68 -3.75
C THR A 243 10.47 -3.28 -3.07
N VAL A 244 9.60 -2.47 -2.47
CA VAL A 244 8.31 -2.91 -1.93
C VAL A 244 7.47 -3.59 -3.02
N ALA A 245 7.38 -2.97 -4.19
CA ALA A 245 6.59 -3.51 -5.30
C ALA A 245 7.17 -4.85 -5.80
N LEU A 246 8.50 -4.95 -5.95
CA LEU A 246 9.19 -6.16 -6.43
C LEU A 246 9.24 -7.30 -5.39
N ALA A 247 9.15 -6.98 -4.10
CA ALA A 247 9.20 -7.96 -3.02
C ALA A 247 7.87 -8.67 -2.77
N LEU A 248 6.78 -8.18 -3.36
CA LEU A 248 5.50 -8.87 -3.31
C LEU A 248 5.61 -10.19 -4.08
N PRO A 249 5.31 -11.34 -3.43
CA PRO A 249 5.26 -12.59 -4.14
C PRO A 249 4.09 -12.57 -5.13
N ARG A 250 2.94 -12.04 -4.74
CA ARG A 250 1.79 -11.77 -5.60
C ARG A 250 1.72 -10.28 -5.90
N PHE A 251 2.02 -9.90 -7.14
CA PHE A 251 2.00 -8.52 -7.57
C PHE A 251 0.70 -8.20 -8.28
N PHE A 252 0.02 -7.17 -7.80
CA PHE A 252 -1.14 -6.60 -8.45
C PHE A 252 -0.82 -5.19 -8.96
N VAL A 253 -1.61 -4.73 -9.92
CA VAL A 253 -1.50 -3.35 -10.45
C VAL A 253 -1.59 -2.31 -9.32
N TYR A 254 -2.40 -2.58 -8.30
CA TYR A 254 -2.51 -1.66 -7.17
C TYR A 254 -1.25 -1.54 -6.33
N ASP A 255 -0.33 -2.49 -6.35
CA ASP A 255 0.90 -2.41 -5.57
C ASP A 255 1.85 -1.34 -6.10
N LEU A 256 1.68 -0.95 -7.37
CA LEU A 256 2.34 0.22 -7.95
C LEU A 256 2.03 1.52 -7.19
N THR A 257 0.91 1.58 -6.45
CA THR A 257 0.57 2.76 -5.63
C THR A 257 1.63 3.09 -4.58
N PHE A 258 2.45 2.12 -4.13
CA PHE A 258 3.57 2.41 -3.23
C PHE A 258 4.63 3.33 -3.85
N LEU A 259 4.76 3.36 -5.19
CA LEU A 259 5.65 4.28 -5.91
C LEU A 259 5.30 5.75 -5.66
N MET A 260 4.06 6.05 -5.26
CA MET A 260 3.64 7.41 -4.88
C MET A 260 4.46 7.95 -3.69
N THR A 261 5.03 7.08 -2.85
CA THR A 261 5.91 7.49 -1.73
C THR A 261 7.16 8.23 -2.21
N SER A 262 7.58 8.04 -3.47
CA SER A 262 8.65 8.84 -4.10
C SER A 262 8.36 10.34 -4.14
N PHE A 263 7.08 10.75 -4.02
CA PHE A 263 6.66 12.14 -3.97
C PHE A 263 6.52 12.69 -2.54
N ALA A 264 6.88 11.92 -1.52
CA ALA A 264 6.81 12.34 -0.12
C ALA A 264 7.88 13.39 0.24
N GLU A 265 9.04 13.35 -0.42
CA GLU A 265 10.19 14.20 -0.08
C GLU A 265 9.91 15.67 -0.44
N PRO A 266 9.79 16.59 0.53
CA PRO A 266 9.64 18.02 0.26
C PRO A 266 10.78 18.44 -0.66
N GLY A 267 10.46 19.06 -1.80
CA GLY A 267 11.45 19.34 -2.85
C GLY A 267 12.74 19.86 -2.24
N LEU A 268 13.84 19.14 -2.45
CA LEU A 268 15.15 19.59 -1.99
C LEU A 268 15.32 21.05 -2.43
N PRO A 269 15.76 21.96 -1.53
CA PRO A 269 16.04 23.32 -1.93
C PRO A 269 16.93 23.26 -3.16
N SER A 270 16.49 23.91 -4.23
CA SER A 270 17.25 24.08 -5.46
C SER A 270 18.69 24.39 -5.05
N ARG A 271 19.62 23.50 -5.40
CA ARG A 271 21.06 23.63 -5.08
C ARG A 271 21.69 24.90 -5.69
N ASN A 272 20.90 25.67 -6.44
CA ASN A 272 21.22 26.95 -7.07
C ASN A 272 20.57 28.14 -6.36
N GLY A 273 20.23 28.04 -5.06
CA GLY A 273 19.98 29.22 -4.25
C GLY A 273 21.18 30.17 -4.36
N PRO A 274 20.98 31.48 -4.61
CA PRO A 274 22.08 32.41 -4.85
C PRO A 274 23.05 32.36 -3.68
N LYS A 275 24.35 32.20 -4.00
CA LYS A 275 25.43 32.48 -3.05
C LYS A 275 25.40 33.99 -2.80
N THR A 276 24.74 34.42 -1.75
CA THR A 276 24.88 35.77 -1.19
C THR A 276 26.13 35.82 -0.33
#